data_AF-A0A380KVB6-F1
#
_entry.id   AF-A0A380KVB6-F1
#
_cell.length_a   1.000
_cell.length_b   1.000
_cell.length_c   1.000
_cell.angle_alpha   90.00
_cell.angle_beta   90.00
_cell.angle_gamma   90.00
#
_symmetry.space_group_name_H-M   'P 1'
#
loop_
_entity.id
_entity.type
_entity.pdbx_description
1 polymer ?
#
loop_
_entity_poly.entity_id
_entity_poly.type
_entity_poly.pdbx_seq_one_letter_code
_entity_poly.pdbx_strand_id
1 'polypeptide(L)'
;MFDKNPDSQYQTDYFIWSNYETPKLNYPLVNSSDFSALMLEQTNSKVSPYYALLTNVLHNASVDKKNLDSEAQQIADEMKLVEYDVVSGEKYLSKDFFKLSSK
;
A
#
# COMPACT_ATOMS: atom_id res chain seq x y z
N MET A 1 29.21 7.68 -5.78
CA MET A 1 28.25 6.56 -5.93
C MET A 1 26.86 7.10 -6.22
N PHE A 2 26.39 8.07 -5.44
CA PHE A 2 25.10 8.75 -5.65
C PHE A 2 25.06 9.76 -6.80
N ASP A 3 26.21 10.26 -7.26
CA ASP A 3 26.27 11.23 -8.36
C ASP A 3 25.71 10.68 -9.70
N LYS A 4 25.66 9.35 -9.84
CA LYS A 4 25.12 8.67 -11.03
C LYS A 4 23.65 8.28 -10.89
N ASN A 5 23.14 8.16 -9.66
CA ASN A 5 21.74 7.84 -9.37
C ASN A 5 21.36 8.49 -8.02
N PRO A 6 20.92 9.76 -8.01
CA PRO A 6 20.58 10.47 -6.78
C PRO A 6 19.48 9.77 -5.97
N ASP A 7 18.52 9.14 -6.63
CA ASP A 7 17.39 8.46 -5.98
C ASP A 7 17.86 7.29 -5.08
N SER A 8 19.01 6.68 -5.40
CA SER A 8 19.55 5.57 -4.60
C SER A 8 19.97 5.97 -3.18
N GLN A 9 20.05 7.27 -2.87
CA GLN A 9 20.25 7.76 -1.50
C GLN A 9 19.07 7.42 -0.57
N TYR A 10 17.88 7.20 -1.13
CA TYR A 10 16.64 6.98 -0.41
C TYR A 10 16.05 5.56 -0.63
N GLN A 11 16.82 4.67 -1.27
CA GLN A 11 16.39 3.31 -1.59
C GLN A 11 17.15 2.30 -0.72
N THR A 12 16.42 1.34 -0.18
CA THR A 12 16.96 0.23 0.61
C THR A 12 16.41 -1.09 0.09
N ASP A 13 17.16 -2.17 0.26
CA ASP A 13 16.70 -3.51 -0.09
C ASP A 13 15.56 -3.97 0.84
N TYR A 14 14.62 -4.73 0.29
CA TYR A 14 13.53 -5.35 1.05
C TYR A 14 13.20 -6.75 0.51
N PHE A 15 12.58 -7.58 1.35
CA PHE A 15 12.03 -8.88 0.94
C PHE A 15 10.82 -9.25 1.81
N ILE A 16 9.88 -9.99 1.23
CA ILE A 16 8.80 -10.65 1.96
C ILE A 16 8.97 -12.15 1.75
N TRP A 17 9.12 -12.88 2.85
CA TRP A 17 9.43 -14.29 2.84
C TRP A 17 8.38 -15.09 3.62
N SER A 18 8.00 -16.24 3.08
CA SER A 18 7.14 -17.22 3.72
C SER A 18 7.88 -18.56 3.80
N ASN A 19 7.61 -19.33 4.85
CA ASN A 19 8.11 -20.70 5.02
C ASN A 19 7.31 -21.75 4.23
N TYR A 20 6.39 -21.30 3.37
CA TYR A 20 5.59 -22.10 2.45
C TYR A 20 5.61 -21.43 1.08
N GLU A 21 5.09 -22.13 0.07
CA GLU A 21 5.09 -21.63 -1.31
C GLU A 21 4.15 -20.43 -1.48
N THR A 22 4.73 -19.31 -1.93
CA THR A 22 4.01 -18.08 -2.29
C THR A 22 4.44 -17.63 -3.68
N PRO A 23 3.57 -16.96 -4.47
CA PRO A 23 3.97 -16.40 -5.74
C PRO A 23 5.13 -15.41 -5.59
N LYS A 24 5.87 -15.16 -6.68
CA LYS A 24 6.83 -14.05 -6.72
C LYS A 24 6.15 -12.85 -7.36
N LEU A 25 5.76 -11.88 -6.55
CA LEU A 25 5.18 -10.63 -7.03
C LEU A 25 6.27 -9.69 -7.55
N ASN A 26 5.93 -8.86 -8.55
CA ASN A 26 6.87 -7.97 -9.22
C ASN A 26 6.71 -6.52 -8.72
N TYR A 27 7.36 -6.20 -7.60
CA TYR A 27 7.38 -4.86 -7.02
C TYR A 27 8.83 -4.39 -6.79
N PRO A 28 9.53 -3.88 -7.81
CA PRO A 28 10.94 -3.49 -7.67
C PRO A 28 11.14 -2.26 -6.76
N LEU A 29 10.10 -1.45 -6.56
CA LEU A 29 10.11 -0.25 -5.72
C LEU A 29 8.77 -0.12 -5.02
N VAL A 30 8.79 0.05 -3.70
CA VAL A 30 7.61 0.27 -2.86
C VAL A 30 7.93 1.27 -1.76
N ASN A 31 6.91 1.89 -1.18
CA ASN A 31 7.07 2.64 0.06
C ASN A 31 6.98 1.68 1.26
N SER A 32 7.59 2.08 2.38
CA SER A 32 7.46 1.41 3.67
C SER A 32 6.00 1.23 4.13
N SER A 33 5.11 2.16 3.75
CA SER A 33 3.66 2.06 4.01
C SER A 33 2.99 0.87 3.31
N ASP A 34 3.57 0.39 2.21
CA ASP A 34 2.94 -0.61 1.37
C ASP A 34 3.21 -2.04 1.85
N PHE A 35 4.16 -2.23 2.77
CA PHE A 35 4.61 -3.55 3.21
C PHE A 35 3.47 -4.42 3.73
N SER A 36 2.52 -3.85 4.48
CA SER A 36 1.39 -4.62 4.99
C SER A 36 0.46 -5.10 3.87
N ALA A 37 0.16 -4.24 2.89
CA ALA A 37 -0.67 -4.61 1.74
C ALA A 37 0.03 -5.66 0.87
N LEU A 38 1.31 -5.46 0.59
CA LEU A 38 2.12 -6.38 -0.21
C LEU A 38 2.30 -7.72 0.49
N MET A 39 2.48 -7.73 1.81
CA MET A 39 2.54 -8.97 2.60
C MET A 39 1.21 -9.73 2.49
N LEU A 40 0.07 -9.06 2.65
CA LEU A 40 -1.25 -9.70 2.55
C LEU A 40 -1.52 -10.23 1.13
N GLU A 41 -1.06 -9.53 0.10
CA GLU A 41 -1.13 -10.00 -1.30
C GLU A 41 -0.24 -11.23 -1.52
N GLN A 42 1.01 -11.17 -1.08
CA GLN A 42 2.00 -12.26 -1.18
C GLN A 42 1.50 -13.56 -0.54
N THR A 43 0.79 -13.46 0.59
CA THR A 43 0.24 -14.61 1.34
C THR A 43 -1.20 -14.94 0.96
N ASN A 44 -1.77 -14.30 -0.08
CA ASN A 44 -3.16 -14.47 -0.52
C ASN A 44 -4.17 -14.40 0.64
N SER A 45 -3.97 -13.43 1.53
CA SER A 45 -4.73 -13.31 2.77
C SER A 45 -6.00 -12.49 2.57
N LYS A 46 -7.03 -12.78 3.37
CA LYS A 46 -8.24 -11.95 3.40
C LYS A 46 -7.89 -10.56 3.94
N VAL A 47 -8.51 -9.53 3.36
CA VAL A 47 -8.28 -8.13 3.71
C VAL A 47 -9.55 -7.46 4.21
N SER A 48 -9.40 -6.44 5.06
CA SER A 48 -10.48 -5.53 5.44
C SER A 48 -10.65 -4.46 4.35
N PRO A 49 -11.76 -3.68 4.36
CA PRO A 49 -11.89 -2.53 3.46
C PRO A 49 -10.69 -1.56 3.51
N TYR A 50 -10.12 -1.30 4.69
CA TYR A 50 -8.90 -0.50 4.83
C TYR A 50 -7.72 -1.11 4.07
N TYR A 51 -7.45 -2.41 4.25
CA TYR A 51 -6.35 -3.07 3.54
C TYR A 51 -6.62 -3.22 2.04
N ALA A 52 -7.88 -3.31 1.61
CA ALA A 52 -8.24 -3.26 0.20
C ALA A 52 -7.88 -1.91 -0.43
N LEU A 53 -8.12 -0.79 0.27
CA LEU A 53 -7.68 0.53 -0.16
C LEU A 53 -6.15 0.62 -0.25
N LEU A 54 -5.43 0.11 0.76
CA LEU A 54 -3.96 0.05 0.71
C LEU A 54 -3.43 -0.80 -0.44
N THR A 55 -4.09 -1.91 -0.78
CA THR A 55 -3.76 -2.72 -1.96
C THR A 55 -3.99 -1.93 -3.26
N ASN A 56 -5.07 -1.15 -3.35
CA ASN A 56 -5.30 -0.27 -4.50
C ASN A 56 -4.22 0.82 -4.61
N VAL A 57 -3.76 1.38 -3.48
CA VAL A 57 -2.64 2.34 -3.45
C VAL A 57 -1.34 1.67 -3.93
N LEU A 58 -1.00 0.49 -3.39
CA LEU A 58 0.15 -0.30 -3.84
C LEU A 58 0.14 -0.53 -5.36
N HIS A 59 -1.02 -0.87 -5.92
CA HIS A 59 -1.17 -1.17 -7.34
C HIS A 59 -1.07 0.08 -8.23
N ASN A 60 -1.69 1.18 -7.83
CA ASN A 60 -2.00 2.28 -8.76
C ASN A 60 -1.46 3.66 -8.36
N ALA A 61 -1.17 3.89 -7.08
CA ALA A 61 -0.87 5.23 -6.56
C ALA A 61 0.37 5.31 -5.65
N SER A 62 1.19 4.26 -5.58
CA SER A 62 2.43 4.26 -4.81
C SER A 62 3.58 4.99 -5.52
N VAL A 63 4.73 5.09 -4.85
CA VAL A 63 5.93 5.86 -5.23
C VAL A 63 6.56 5.47 -6.56
N ASP A 64 6.27 4.27 -7.08
CA ASP A 64 6.72 3.82 -8.40
C ASP A 64 5.86 4.41 -9.54
N LYS A 65 4.71 5.01 -9.23
CA LYS A 65 3.77 5.61 -10.17
C LYS A 65 4.01 7.12 -10.31
N LYS A 66 4.93 7.50 -11.20
CA LYS A 66 5.38 8.89 -11.38
C LYS A 66 4.29 9.86 -11.89
N ASN A 67 3.35 9.36 -12.69
CA ASN A 67 2.23 10.14 -13.21
C ASN A 67 0.94 9.41 -12.86
N LEU A 68 0.11 10.02 -12.02
CA LEU A 68 -1.20 9.49 -11.66
C LEU A 68 -2.21 9.91 -12.74
N ASP A 69 -2.93 8.94 -13.30
CA ASP A 69 -4.13 9.23 -14.07
C ASP A 69 -5.29 9.62 -13.13
N SER A 70 -6.46 9.88 -13.71
CA SER A 70 -7.63 10.30 -12.92
C SER A 70 -8.06 9.27 -11.87
N GLU A 71 -7.88 7.97 -12.16
CA GLU A 71 -8.28 6.89 -11.25
C GLU A 71 -7.27 6.76 -10.11
N ALA A 72 -5.97 6.77 -10.43
CA ALA A 72 -4.90 6.74 -9.45
C ALA A 72 -4.92 7.98 -8.52
N GLN A 73 -5.27 9.15 -9.06
CA GLN A 73 -5.44 10.37 -8.26
C GLN A 73 -6.63 10.24 -7.29
N GLN A 74 -7.75 9.66 -7.74
CA GLN A 74 -8.89 9.40 -6.87
C GLN A 74 -8.52 8.44 -5.73
N ILE A 75 -7.79 7.37 -6.01
CA ILE A 75 -7.32 6.42 -4.98
C ILE A 75 -6.43 7.13 -3.95
N ALA A 76 -5.52 8.00 -4.40
CA ALA A 76 -4.66 8.78 -3.51
C ALA A 76 -5.46 9.75 -2.62
N ASP A 77 -6.48 10.41 -3.19
CA ASP A 77 -7.36 11.32 -2.45
C ASP A 77 -8.24 10.58 -1.44
N GLU A 78 -8.77 9.41 -1.79
CA GLU A 78 -9.49 8.52 -0.86
C GLU A 78 -8.61 8.10 0.31
N MET A 79 -7.36 7.69 0.04
CA MET A 79 -6.39 7.35 1.08
C MET A 79 -6.10 8.52 2.00
N LYS A 80 -5.91 9.73 1.44
CA LYS A 80 -5.69 10.95 2.23
C LYS A 80 -6.86 11.27 3.16
N LEU A 81 -8.10 11.12 2.70
CA LEU A 81 -9.29 11.32 3.53
C LEU A 81 -9.35 10.30 4.68
N VAL A 82 -9.04 9.03 4.39
CA VAL A 82 -8.99 7.96 5.39
C VAL A 82 -7.91 8.24 6.44
N GLU A 83 -6.68 8.55 6.02
CA GLU A 83 -5.59 8.89 6.94
C GLU A 83 -5.93 10.09 7.81
N TYR A 84 -6.50 11.13 7.22
CA TYR A 84 -6.94 12.32 7.95
C TYR A 84 -7.95 11.97 9.04
N ASP A 85 -8.99 11.19 8.71
CA ASP A 85 -10.03 10.79 9.66
C ASP A 85 -9.49 9.92 10.80
N VAL A 86 -8.54 9.03 10.51
CA VAL A 86 -7.90 8.15 11.51
C VAL A 86 -6.98 8.91 12.46
N VAL A 87 -6.24 9.90 11.97
CA VAL A 87 -5.21 10.61 12.75
C VAL A 87 -5.77 11.80 13.52
N SER A 88 -6.60 12.63 12.88
CA SER A 88 -6.96 13.96 13.40
C SER A 88 -8.37 14.43 13.07
N GLY A 89 -9.12 13.68 12.26
CA GLY A 89 -10.47 14.05 11.85
C GLY A 89 -11.55 13.69 12.88
N GLU A 90 -12.79 13.72 12.41
CA GLU A 90 -13.99 13.63 13.25
C GLU A 90 -14.49 12.19 13.45
N LYS A 91 -13.72 11.19 13.00
CA LYS A 91 -13.99 9.74 13.16
C LYS A 91 -15.26 9.30 12.44
N TYR A 92 -15.41 9.70 11.19
CA TYR A 92 -16.51 9.27 10.32
C TYR A 92 -16.45 7.80 9.92
N LEU A 93 -15.25 7.21 9.88
CA LEU A 93 -15.08 5.81 9.50
C LEU A 93 -15.71 4.86 10.52
N SER A 94 -16.57 3.96 10.01
CA SER A 94 -17.11 2.87 10.83
C SER A 94 -15.98 1.95 11.31
N LYS A 95 -16.13 1.40 12.53
CA LYS A 95 -15.22 0.36 13.05
C LYS A 95 -15.14 -0.86 12.14
N ASP A 96 -16.17 -1.13 11.34
CA ASP A 96 -16.20 -2.28 10.42
C ASP A 96 -15.29 -2.07 9.20
N PHE A 97 -14.91 -0.82 8.89
CA PHE A 97 -13.95 -0.51 7.81
C PHE A 97 -12.58 -1.16 8.04
N PHE A 98 -12.22 -1.41 9.29
CA PHE A 98 -10.95 -2.01 9.69
C PHE A 98 -11.06 -3.52 9.94
N LYS A 99 -12.27 -4.09 9.92
CA LYS A 99 -12.49 -5.52 10.20
C LYS A 99 -12.51 -6.35 8.93
N LEU A 100 -12.10 -7.61 9.05
CA LEU A 100 -12.37 -8.59 8.01
C LEU A 100 -13.88 -8.78 7.89
N SER A 101 -14.38 -8.85 6.66
CA SER A 101 -15.78 -9.20 6.43
C SER A 101 -16.07 -10.58 7.03
N SER A 102 -16.95 -10.61 8.04
CA SER A 102 -17.51 -11.85 8.56
C SER A 102 -18.61 -12.29 7.60
N LYS A 103 -18.42 -13.45 6.97
CA LYS A 103 -19.57 -14.19 6.42
C LYS A 103 -20.45 -14.67 7.56
#